data_AF-A0A9D6J7S7-F1
#
_entry.id   AF-A0A9D6J7S7-F1
#
_cell.length_a   1.000
_cell.length_b   1.000
_cell.length_c   1.000
_cell.angle_alpha   90.00
_cell.angle_beta   90.00
_cell.angle_gamma   90.00
#
_symmetry.space_group_name_H-M   'P 1'
#
loop_
_entity.id
_entity.type
_entity.pdbx_description
1 polymer ?
#
loop_
_entity_poly.entity_id
_entity_poly.type
_entity_poly.pdbx_seq_one_letter_code
_entity_poly.pdbx_strand_id
1 'polypeptide(L)'
;REAFDVSNLLISRSGATIISEMACLGKPAILVPYPFATDNHQEKNARALEKLGGAVVILDRDLTEDALTLQLEKLFQPGVLGKMGEAMRSGRPQDVEDKIYQQILPILL
;
A
#
# COMPACT_ATOMS: atom_id res chain seq x y z
N ARG A 1 -14.53 -3.02 -5.44
CA ARG A 1 -14.34 -1.55 -5.32
C ARG A 1 -15.25 -0.91 -4.29
N GLU A 2 -16.53 -1.27 -4.21
CA GLU A 2 -17.49 -0.68 -3.26
C GLU A 2 -16.94 -0.55 -1.82
N ALA A 3 -16.34 -1.62 -1.27
CA ALA A 3 -15.72 -1.58 0.06
C ALA A 3 -14.54 -0.61 0.17
N PHE A 4 -13.72 -0.47 -0.87
CA PHE A 4 -12.58 0.44 -0.87
C PHE A 4 -13.06 1.89 -0.94
N ASP A 5 -14.06 2.16 -1.77
CA ASP A 5 -14.57 3.50 -2.03
C ASP A 5 -15.15 4.12 -0.76
N VAL A 6 -15.90 3.34 0.02
CA VAL A 6 -16.50 3.78 1.30
C VAL A 6 -15.54 3.73 2.49
N SER A 7 -14.33 3.18 2.34
CA SER A 7 -13.35 3.07 3.43
C SER A 7 -12.40 4.27 3.47
N ASN A 8 -12.09 4.74 4.68
CA ASN A 8 -11.08 5.79 4.92
C ASN A 8 -9.66 5.22 5.17
N LEU A 9 -9.58 3.95 5.55
CA LEU A 9 -8.34 3.24 5.87
C LEU A 9 -8.51 1.77 5.49
N LEU A 10 -7.47 1.16 4.95
CA LEU A 10 -7.43 -0.27 4.66
C LEU A 10 -6.44 -0.98 5.56
N ILE A 11 -6.77 -2.18 6.02
CA ILE A 11 -5.86 -3.04 6.78
C ILE A 11 -5.75 -4.35 6.03
N SER A 12 -4.55 -4.70 5.57
CA SER A 12 -4.38 -5.88 4.70
C SER A 12 -2.95 -6.42 4.67
N ARG A 13 -2.80 -7.59 4.06
CA ARG A 13 -1.51 -8.11 3.60
C ARG A 13 -0.99 -7.27 2.43
N SER A 14 0.32 -7.29 2.18
CA SER A 14 0.99 -6.44 1.18
C SER A 14 1.31 -7.18 -0.13
N GLY A 15 0.34 -7.93 -0.63
CA GLY A 15 0.42 -8.55 -1.96
C GLY A 15 0.43 -7.50 -3.08
N ALA A 16 1.07 -7.80 -4.21
CA ALA A 16 1.29 -6.87 -5.32
C ALA A 16 -0.02 -6.25 -5.88
N THR A 17 -1.09 -7.03 -5.97
CA THR A 17 -2.39 -6.54 -6.45
C THR A 17 -3.00 -5.52 -5.47
N ILE A 18 -2.95 -5.82 -4.17
CA ILE A 18 -3.55 -4.98 -3.14
C ILE A 18 -2.83 -3.64 -3.02
N ILE A 19 -1.50 -3.64 -2.98
CA ILE A 19 -0.72 -2.40 -2.92
C ILE A 19 -0.95 -1.54 -4.17
N SER A 20 -1.12 -2.16 -5.34
CA SER A 20 -1.40 -1.46 -6.60
C SER A 20 -2.79 -0.82 -6.60
N GLU A 21 -3.80 -1.53 -6.08
CA GLU A 21 -5.16 -1.00 -5.95
C GLU A 21 -5.22 0.16 -4.93
N MET A 22 -4.53 0.04 -3.80
CA MET A 22 -4.38 1.12 -2.81
C MET A 22 -3.73 2.37 -3.42
N ALA A 23 -2.64 2.19 -4.17
CA ALA A 23 -1.95 3.29 -4.88
C ALA A 23 -2.88 3.96 -5.91
N CYS A 24 -3.63 3.16 -6.67
CA CYS A 24 -4.57 3.67 -7.67
C CYS A 24 -5.71 4.48 -7.06
N LEU A 25 -6.25 4.03 -5.92
CA LEU A 25 -7.37 4.66 -5.24
C LEU A 25 -6.94 5.74 -4.23
N GLY A 26 -5.64 5.85 -3.95
CA GLY A 26 -5.12 6.79 -2.96
C GLY A 26 -5.60 6.49 -1.55
N LYS A 27 -5.75 5.21 -1.20
CA LYS A 27 -6.30 4.78 0.08
C LYS A 27 -5.17 4.56 1.10
N PRO A 28 -5.15 5.30 2.22
CA PRO A 28 -4.22 5.03 3.33
C PRO A 28 -4.34 3.59 3.79
N ALA A 29 -3.23 3.02 4.28
CA ALA A 29 -3.24 1.63 4.73
C ALA A 29 -2.39 1.37 5.98
N ILE A 30 -2.83 0.39 6.78
CA ILE A 30 -1.95 -0.38 7.66
C ILE A 30 -1.67 -1.71 6.95
N LEU A 31 -0.39 -1.99 6.71
CA LEU A 31 0.04 -3.21 6.02
C LEU A 31 0.67 -4.17 7.01
N VAL A 32 0.22 -5.43 6.97
CA VAL A 32 0.76 -6.53 7.76
C VAL A 32 1.37 -7.56 6.82
N PRO A 33 2.64 -7.44 6.43
CA PRO A 33 3.26 -8.34 5.47
C PRO A 33 3.19 -9.80 5.91
N TYR A 34 2.92 -10.71 4.97
CA TYR A 34 3.02 -12.14 5.25
C TYR A 34 4.50 -12.54 5.39
N PRO A 35 4.92 -13.13 6.53
CA PRO A 35 6.35 -13.31 6.84
C PRO A 35 7.01 -14.42 6.03
N PHE A 36 6.24 -15.32 5.43
CA PHE A 36 6.76 -16.46 4.65
C PHE A 36 6.69 -16.24 3.13
N ALA A 37 6.48 -14.99 2.70
CA ALA A 37 6.56 -14.61 1.30
C ALA A 37 7.99 -14.84 0.77
N THR A 38 8.12 -15.51 -0.38
CA THR A 38 9.42 -15.78 -1.02
C THR A 38 10.24 -14.49 -1.17
N ASP A 39 11.52 -14.51 -0.82
CA ASP A 39 12.40 -13.33 -0.90
C ASP A 39 11.88 -12.10 -0.12
N ASN A 40 11.03 -12.32 0.89
CA ASN A 40 10.43 -11.26 1.71
C ASN A 40 9.72 -10.16 0.87
N HIS A 41 9.16 -10.53 -0.29
CA HIS A 41 8.63 -9.55 -1.24
C HIS A 41 7.46 -8.74 -0.67
N GLN A 42 6.65 -9.32 0.22
CA GLN A 42 5.55 -8.60 0.84
C GLN A 42 6.04 -7.48 1.78
N GLU A 43 7.09 -7.70 2.56
CA GLU A 43 7.62 -6.61 3.39
C GLU A 43 8.23 -5.51 2.52
N LYS A 44 9.01 -5.88 1.49
CA LYS A 44 9.59 -4.92 0.53
C LYS A 44 8.50 -4.03 -0.10
N ASN A 45 7.39 -4.63 -0.53
CA ASN A 45 6.22 -3.94 -1.04
C ASN A 45 5.63 -2.95 -0.01
N ALA A 46 5.43 -3.41 1.23
CA ALA A 46 4.85 -2.60 2.28
C ALA A 46 5.74 -1.40 2.65
N ARG A 47 7.05 -1.64 2.78
CA ARG A 47 8.05 -0.60 3.10
C ARG A 47 8.16 0.43 1.98
N ALA A 48 7.93 0.06 0.72
CA ALA A 48 7.88 1.03 -0.37
C ALA A 48 6.73 2.04 -0.18
N LEU A 49 5.53 1.57 0.19
CA LEU A 49 4.38 2.44 0.46
C LEU A 49 4.51 3.21 1.79
N GLU A 50 5.19 2.64 2.78
CA GLU A 50 5.52 3.34 4.03
C GLU A 50 6.51 4.48 3.81
N LYS A 51 7.57 4.23 3.05
CA LYS A 51 8.54 5.27 2.68
C LYS A 51 7.90 6.41 1.89
N LEU A 52 6.89 6.09 1.09
CA LEU A 52 6.08 7.08 0.39
C LEU A 52 5.22 7.93 1.34
N GLY A 53 4.93 7.44 2.54
CA GLY A 53 4.02 8.05 3.51
C GLY A 53 2.55 7.64 3.31
N GLY A 54 2.27 6.66 2.44
CA GLY A 54 0.91 6.17 2.17
C GLY A 54 0.45 5.08 3.13
N ALA A 55 1.38 4.40 3.80
CA ALA A 55 1.07 3.28 4.69
C ALA A 55 1.88 3.29 5.98
N VAL A 56 1.39 2.55 6.98
CA VAL A 56 2.14 2.14 8.17
C VAL A 56 2.34 0.63 8.10
N VAL A 57 3.54 0.13 8.43
CA VAL A 57 3.81 -1.31 8.46
C VAL A 57 3.83 -1.82 9.89
N ILE A 58 3.05 -2.87 10.15
CA ILE A 58 3.14 -3.67 11.37
C ILE A 58 3.55 -5.08 10.93
N LEU A 59 4.72 -5.57 11.37
CA LEU A 59 5.11 -6.93 11.00
C LEU A 59 4.20 -7.95 11.67
N ASP A 60 4.00 -9.10 11.04
CA ASP A 60 3.09 -10.15 11.52
C ASP A 60 3.35 -10.55 12.99
N ARG A 61 4.63 -10.67 13.36
CA ARG A 61 5.08 -10.96 14.74
C ARG A 61 4.82 -9.85 15.75
N ASP A 62 4.66 -8.62 15.27
CA ASP A 62 4.48 -7.41 16.08
C ASP A 62 3.01 -6.96 16.08
N LEU A 63 2.12 -7.68 15.38
CA LEU A 63 0.70 -7.39 15.33
C LEU A 63 0.02 -7.83 16.64
N THR A 64 -0.10 -6.89 17.56
CA THR A 64 -0.87 -7.02 18.79
C THR A 64 -2.03 -6.04 18.80
N GLU A 65 -2.99 -6.25 19.71
CA GLU A 65 -4.09 -5.32 19.96
C GLU A 65 -3.57 -3.91 20.29
N ASP A 66 -2.60 -3.81 21.21
CA ASP A 66 -2.00 -2.54 21.62
C ASP A 66 -1.29 -1.85 20.45
N ALA A 67 -0.51 -2.60 19.66
CA ALA A 67 0.22 -2.05 18.54
C ALA A 67 -0.74 -1.51 17.47
N LEU A 68 -1.80 -2.26 17.16
CA LEU A 68 -2.81 -1.83 16.19
C LEU A 68 -3.59 -0.61 16.70
N THR A 69 -4.04 -0.64 17.95
CA THR A 69 -4.78 0.46 18.59
C THR A 69 -3.96 1.75 18.57
N LEU A 70 -2.70 1.68 18.97
CA LEU A 70 -1.79 2.83 18.95
C LEU A 70 -1.64 3.44 17.55
N GLN A 71 -1.58 2.60 16.50
CA GLN A 71 -1.52 3.13 15.13
C GLN A 71 -2.84 3.76 14.72
N LEU A 72 -3.97 3.12 15.02
CA LEU A 72 -5.29 3.69 14.70
C LEU A 72 -5.47 5.06 15.36
N GLU A 73 -5.14 5.22 16.64
CA GLU A 73 -5.23 6.49 17.36
C GLU A 73 -4.41 7.61 16.70
N LYS A 74 -3.20 7.29 16.22
CA LYS A 74 -2.34 8.23 15.48
C LYS A 74 -2.92 8.57 14.12
N LEU A 75 -3.46 7.58 13.41
CA LEU A 75 -3.97 7.75 12.06
C LEU A 75 -5.28 8.54 12.02
N PHE A 76 -6.15 8.37 13.01
CA PHE A 76 -7.43 9.09 13.08
C PHE A 76 -7.31 10.52 13.62
N GLN A 77 -6.09 11.02 13.87
CA GLN A 77 -5.87 12.44 14.11
C GLN A 77 -6.27 13.27 12.87
N PRO A 78 -6.85 14.47 13.05
CA PRO A 78 -7.32 15.29 11.94
C PRO A 78 -6.26 15.51 10.85
N GLY A 79 -6.62 15.20 9.60
CA GLY A 79 -5.79 15.44 8.42
C GLY A 79 -4.69 14.39 8.15
N VAL A 80 -4.43 13.44 9.06
CA VAL A 80 -3.39 12.41 8.85
C VAL A 80 -3.76 11.48 7.71
N LEU A 81 -4.95 10.87 7.73
CA LEU A 81 -5.43 10.01 6.62
C LEU A 81 -5.49 10.75 5.28
N GLY A 82 -5.84 12.04 5.28
CA GLY A 82 -5.86 12.86 4.07
C GLY A 82 -4.48 12.94 3.42
N LYS A 83 -3.46 13.33 4.21
CA LYS A 83 -2.06 13.40 3.76
C LYS A 83 -1.53 12.05 3.30
N MET A 84 -1.85 10.98 4.01
CA MET A 84 -1.46 9.62 3.59
C MET A 84 -2.12 9.23 2.26
N GLY A 85 -3.37 9.61 2.04
CA GLY A 85 -4.07 9.33 0.78
C GLY A 85 -3.44 10.08 -0.40
N GLU A 86 -3.02 11.33 -0.18
CA GLU A 86 -2.25 12.11 -1.17
C GLU A 86 -0.91 11.47 -1.48
N ALA A 87 -0.16 11.10 -0.44
CA ALA A 87 1.09 10.36 -0.57
C ALA A 87 0.90 9.06 -1.36
N MET A 88 -0.12 8.26 -1.01
CA MET A 88 -0.44 7.01 -1.67
C MET A 88 -0.69 7.18 -3.18
N ARG A 89 -1.40 8.25 -3.60
CA ARG A 89 -1.63 8.56 -5.03
C ARG A 89 -0.36 8.82 -5.80
N SER A 90 0.65 9.42 -5.16
CA SER A 90 1.93 9.71 -5.83
C SER A 90 2.76 8.46 -6.14
N GLY A 91 2.44 7.33 -5.50
CA GLY A 91 3.07 6.03 -5.77
C GLY A 91 2.54 5.32 -7.01
N ARG A 92 1.45 5.82 -7.61
CA ARG A 92 0.90 5.27 -8.84
C ARG A 92 1.80 5.70 -10.02
N PRO A 93 2.43 4.76 -10.75
CA PRO A 93 3.11 5.12 -11.98
C PRO A 93 2.07 5.57 -13.00
N GLN A 94 2.33 6.70 -13.65
CA GLN A 94 1.60 7.08 -14.86
C GLN A 94 2.10 6.22 -16.03
N ASP A 95 1.19 5.92 -16.95
CA ASP A 95 1.47 5.30 -18.24
C ASP A 95 2.09 3.90 -18.14
N VAL A 96 1.56 3.07 -17.23
CA VAL A 96 2.05 1.69 -17.02
C VAL A 96 1.87 0.87 -18.30
N GLU A 97 0.72 1.02 -18.96
CA GLU A 97 0.37 0.32 -20.20
C GLU A 97 1.39 0.65 -21.30
N ASP A 98 1.71 1.94 -21.48
CA ASP A 98 2.68 2.39 -22.48
C ASP A 98 4.08 1.90 -22.17
N LYS A 99 4.51 1.95 -20.89
CA LYS A 99 5.82 1.42 -20.48
C LYS A 99 5.94 -0.07 -20.78
N ILE A 100 4.91 -0.85 -20.48
CA ILE A 100 4.89 -2.29 -20.80
C ILE A 100 4.95 -2.48 -22.32
N TYR A 101 4.13 -1.75 -23.08
CA TYR A 101 4.09 -1.82 -24.54
C TYR A 101 5.47 -1.55 -25.17
N GLN A 102 6.16 -0.49 -24.73
CA GLN A 102 7.50 -0.13 -25.22
C GLN A 102 8.56 -1.19 -24.91
N GLN A 103 8.41 -1.97 -23.84
CA GLN A 103 9.33 -3.07 -23.51
C GLN A 103 9.04 -4.34 -24.34
N ILE A 104 7.79 -4.57 -24.72
CA ILE A 104 7.38 -5.74 -25.51
C ILE A 104 7.66 -5.53 -27.00
N LEU A 105 7.50 -4.30 -27.52
CA LEU A 105 7.61 -3.99 -28.95
C LEU A 105 8.92 -4.50 -29.60
N PRO A 106 10.12 -4.34 -29.00
CA PRO A 106 11.38 -4.84 -29.58
C PRO A 106 11.53 -6.37 -29.55
N ILE A 107 10.67 -7.10 -28.83
CA ILE A 107 10.68 -8.57 -28.77
C ILE A 107 9.81 -9.14 -29.90
N LEU A 108 8.83 -8.37 -30.37
CA LEU A 108 7.89 -8.78 -31.42
C LEU A 108 8.38 -8.46 -32.84
N LEU A 109 9.40 -7.59 -32.97
CA LEU A 109 9.99 -7.14 -34.24
C LEU A 109 11.44 -7.64 -34.36
#